data_AF-A0A2N5YQF5-F1
#
_entry.id   AF-A0A2N5YQF5-F1
#
_cell.length_a   1.000
_cell.length_b   1.000
_cell.length_c   1.000
_cell.angle_alpha   90.00
_cell.angle_beta   90.00
_cell.angle_gamma   90.00
#
_symmetry.space_group_name_H-M   'P 1'
#
loop_
_entity.id
_entity.type
_entity.pdbx_description
1 polymer ?
#
loop_
_entity_poly.entity_id
_entity_poly.type
_entity_poly.pdbx_seq_one_letter_code
_entity_poly.pdbx_strand_id
1 'polypeptide(L)'
;MNTQQIYDKITNTIIEMLEHHKENNFSESWISLSGDSVMAKNAVSKHVYSGINQLLLNYYVQKFNFSYNSWMTFKQLSGLNAKIRKGSKAAFVVFKSVLYFDAKTNKNITKFVEHLIKNNESLEGLDLKKVGYMKGYNVFNISQIENLPDE
;
A
#
# COMPACT_ATOMS: atom_id res chain seq x y z
N MET A 1 4.49 2.18 -14.34
CA MET A 1 3.20 2.88 -14.26
C MET A 1 3.49 4.33 -13.97
N ASN A 2 3.04 5.26 -14.83
CA ASN A 2 3.20 6.69 -14.55
C ASN A 2 2.19 7.14 -13.48
N THR A 3 2.33 8.36 -12.96
CA THR A 3 1.47 8.84 -11.87
C THR A 3 -0.01 8.93 -12.27
N GLN A 4 -0.31 9.33 -13.51
CA GLN A 4 -1.68 9.42 -14.00
C GLN A 4 -2.39 8.07 -13.96
N GLN A 5 -1.72 7.01 -14.46
CA GLN A 5 -2.26 5.65 -14.41
C GLN A 5 -2.52 5.16 -12.98
N ILE A 6 -1.74 5.62 -11.99
CA ILE A 6 -1.98 5.31 -10.58
C ILE A 6 -3.29 5.97 -10.11
N TYR A 7 -3.48 7.25 -10.42
CA TYR A 7 -4.71 7.96 -10.10
C TYR A 7 -5.92 7.32 -10.77
N ASP A 8 -5.86 7.09 -12.07
CA ASP A 8 -6.97 6.50 -12.84
C ASP A 8 -7.37 5.13 -12.25
N LYS A 9 -6.41 4.28 -11.89
CA LYS A 9 -6.69 2.98 -11.29
C LYS A 9 -7.39 3.09 -9.93
N ILE A 10 -6.96 4.02 -9.07
CA ILE A 10 -7.58 4.26 -7.77
C ILE A 10 -8.99 4.82 -7.96
N THR A 11 -9.14 5.84 -8.81
CA THR A 11 -10.42 6.48 -9.10
C THR A 11 -11.42 5.46 -9.64
N ASN A 12 -11.01 4.62 -10.60
CA ASN A 12 -11.87 3.57 -11.14
C ASN A 12 -12.26 2.54 -10.08
N THR A 13 -11.35 2.21 -9.15
CA THR A 13 -11.70 1.32 -8.03
C THR A 13 -12.73 1.99 -7.11
N ILE A 14 -12.59 3.29 -6.81
CA ILE A 14 -13.58 4.02 -5.99
C ILE A 14 -14.93 4.10 -6.71
N ILE A 15 -14.94 4.35 -8.02
CA ILE A 15 -16.17 4.35 -8.82
C ILE A 15 -16.85 2.98 -8.72
N GLU A 16 -16.11 1.89 -8.88
CA GLU A 16 -16.63 0.52 -8.72
C GLU A 16 -17.23 0.28 -7.31
N MET A 17 -16.59 0.81 -6.25
CA MET A 17 -17.16 0.74 -4.89
C MET A 17 -18.51 1.46 -4.80
N LEU A 18 -18.60 2.65 -5.39
CA LEU A 18 -19.81 3.48 -5.37
C LEU A 18 -20.94 2.83 -6.19
N GLU A 19 -20.61 2.25 -7.35
CA GLU A 19 -21.55 1.53 -8.20
C GLU A 19 -22.11 0.30 -7.48
N HIS A 20 -21.26 -0.51 -6.85
CA HIS A 20 -21.69 -1.66 -6.04
C HIS A 20 -22.63 -1.25 -4.90
N HIS A 21 -22.30 -0.16 -4.19
CA HIS A 21 -23.14 0.31 -3.09
C HIS A 21 -24.50 0.82 -3.57
N LYS A 22 -24.53 1.48 -4.74
CA LYS A 22 -25.77 1.89 -5.42
C LYS A 22 -26.61 0.69 -5.84
N GLU A 23 -26.00 -0.34 -6.42
CA GLU A 23 -26.68 -1.60 -6.83
C GLU A 23 -27.34 -2.30 -5.63
N ASN A 24 -26.71 -2.24 -4.47
CA ASN A 24 -27.28 -2.76 -3.22
C ASN A 24 -28.25 -1.78 -2.52
N ASN A 25 -28.82 -0.81 -3.25
CA ASN A 25 -29.76 0.19 -2.73
C ASN A 25 -29.27 0.91 -1.45
N PHE A 26 -27.96 1.12 -1.32
CA PHE A 26 -27.34 1.73 -0.14
C PHE A 26 -27.62 1.00 1.18
N SER A 27 -27.99 -0.29 1.12
CA SER A 27 -28.39 -1.07 2.30
C SER A 27 -27.21 -1.64 3.09
N GLU A 28 -26.06 -1.86 2.44
CA GLU A 28 -24.85 -2.35 3.09
C GLU A 28 -24.19 -1.25 3.94
N SER A 29 -23.55 -1.63 5.03
CA SER A 29 -22.71 -0.67 5.75
C SER A 29 -21.51 -0.25 4.89
N TRP A 30 -21.14 1.02 4.98
CA TRP A 30 -19.89 1.50 4.40
C TRP A 30 -18.70 0.76 5.01
N ILE A 31 -17.61 0.72 4.25
CA ILE A 31 -16.36 0.07 4.64
C ILE A 31 -15.89 0.61 6.00
N SER A 32 -15.84 -0.24 7.01
CA SER A 32 -15.30 0.14 8.32
C SER A 32 -13.81 0.42 8.20
N LEU A 33 -13.34 1.53 8.78
CA LEU A 33 -11.93 1.93 8.82
C LEU A 33 -11.41 2.08 10.25
N SER A 34 -12.17 1.61 11.24
CA SER A 34 -11.87 1.76 12.67
C SER A 34 -11.97 0.42 13.41
N GLY A 35 -11.05 0.20 14.36
CA GLY A 35 -10.92 -1.03 15.13
C GLY A 35 -9.70 -1.86 14.73
N ASP A 36 -9.04 -2.52 15.70
CA ASP A 36 -7.75 -3.19 15.47
C ASP A 36 -7.83 -4.39 14.51
N SER A 37 -8.95 -5.11 14.50
CA SER A 37 -9.22 -6.20 13.55
C SER A 37 -9.54 -5.71 12.13
N VAL A 38 -9.81 -4.41 11.98
CA VAL A 38 -10.20 -3.76 10.72
C VAL A 38 -9.01 -3.10 10.04
N MET A 39 -7.93 -2.81 10.77
CA MET A 39 -6.77 -2.12 10.20
C MET A 39 -5.98 -3.00 9.24
N ALA A 40 -5.89 -2.58 7.97
CA ALA A 40 -5.06 -3.25 6.99
C ALA A 40 -3.58 -3.11 7.37
N LYS A 41 -2.85 -4.22 7.38
CA LYS A 41 -1.42 -4.24 7.73
C LYS A 41 -0.60 -5.11 6.81
N ASN A 42 0.69 -4.79 6.69
CA ASN A 42 1.64 -5.67 6.03
C ASN A 42 1.99 -6.83 6.97
N ALA A 43 1.84 -8.08 6.51
CA ALA A 43 2.02 -9.24 7.38
C ALA A 43 3.47 -9.43 7.86
N VAL A 44 4.45 -8.97 7.06
CA VAL A 44 5.89 -9.12 7.35
C VAL A 44 6.41 -7.95 8.16
N SER A 45 6.27 -6.72 7.67
CA SER A 45 6.81 -5.54 8.37
C SER A 45 5.94 -5.07 9.53
N LYS A 46 4.75 -5.65 9.70
CA LYS A 46 3.70 -5.24 10.65
C LYS A 46 3.24 -3.78 10.49
N HIS A 47 3.70 -3.08 9.46
CA HIS A 47 3.31 -1.70 9.17
C HIS A 47 1.83 -1.63 8.85
N VAL A 48 1.11 -0.80 9.60
CA VAL A 48 -0.30 -0.48 9.35
C VAL A 48 -0.36 0.47 8.17
N TYR A 49 -1.12 0.12 7.14
CA TYR A 49 -1.32 0.98 5.97
C TYR A 49 -2.02 2.28 6.39
N SER A 50 -1.98 3.31 5.54
CA SER A 50 -2.61 4.60 5.86
C SER A 50 -3.28 5.24 4.65
N GLY A 51 -4.20 6.17 4.94
CA GLY A 51 -4.93 6.93 3.93
C GLY A 51 -5.71 6.02 2.98
N ILE A 52 -5.60 6.30 1.68
CA ILE A 52 -6.35 5.58 0.64
C ILE A 52 -6.10 4.06 0.66
N ASN A 53 -4.93 3.60 1.08
CA ASN A 53 -4.65 2.17 1.16
C ASN A 53 -5.54 1.45 2.18
N GLN A 54 -5.93 2.11 3.28
CA GLN A 54 -6.86 1.51 4.24
C GLN A 54 -8.23 1.27 3.60
N LEU A 55 -8.73 2.25 2.84
CA LEU A 55 -9.99 2.14 2.12
C LEU A 55 -9.94 1.02 1.06
N LEU A 56 -8.91 1.04 0.20
CA LEU A 56 -8.76 0.06 -0.88
C LEU A 56 -8.68 -1.36 -0.32
N LEU A 57 -7.84 -1.59 0.70
CA LEU A 57 -7.64 -2.93 1.23
C LEU A 57 -8.87 -3.45 1.99
N ASN A 58 -9.53 -2.62 2.78
CA ASN A 58 -10.77 -3.02 3.46
C ASN A 58 -11.90 -3.33 2.46
N TYR A 59 -12.02 -2.56 1.37
CA TYR A 59 -12.93 -2.90 0.29
C TYR A 59 -12.64 -4.30 -0.27
N TYR A 60 -11.38 -4.62 -0.55
CA TYR A 60 -11.01 -5.94 -1.06
C TYR A 60 -11.27 -7.07 -0.05
N VAL A 61 -11.06 -6.83 1.26
CA VAL A 61 -11.43 -7.79 2.30
C VAL A 61 -12.93 -8.09 2.24
N GLN A 62 -13.78 -7.06 2.20
CA GLN A 62 -15.24 -7.21 2.14
C GLN A 62 -15.67 -7.89 0.84
N LYS A 63 -15.21 -7.39 -0.32
CA LYS A 63 -15.58 -7.87 -1.65
C LYS A 63 -15.25 -9.35 -1.88
N PHE A 64 -14.10 -9.81 -1.38
CA PHE A 64 -13.63 -11.18 -1.56
C PHE A 64 -13.79 -12.05 -0.30
N ASN A 65 -14.46 -11.51 0.73
CA ASN A 65 -14.70 -12.17 2.01
C ASN A 65 -13.42 -12.78 2.63
N PHE A 66 -12.33 -12.02 2.63
CA PHE A 66 -11.07 -12.48 3.21
C PHE A 66 -11.16 -12.53 4.74
N SER A 67 -10.62 -13.58 5.35
CA SER A 67 -10.64 -13.77 6.80
C SER A 67 -9.69 -12.85 7.57
N TYR A 68 -8.71 -12.25 6.88
CA TYR A 68 -7.68 -11.43 7.50
C TYR A 68 -7.49 -10.12 6.73
N ASN A 69 -7.22 -9.02 7.43
CA ASN A 69 -6.79 -7.77 6.82
C ASN A 69 -5.25 -7.64 6.81
N SER A 70 -4.58 -8.72 6.41
CA SER A 70 -3.11 -8.83 6.37
C SER A 70 -2.64 -9.09 4.95
N TRP A 71 -1.64 -8.32 4.51
CA TRP A 71 -1.24 -8.25 3.10
C TRP A 71 0.27 -8.39 2.91
N MET A 72 0.67 -8.95 1.78
CA MET A 72 2.08 -9.18 1.44
C MET A 72 2.36 -8.84 -0.02
N THR A 73 3.55 -8.32 -0.30
CA THR A 73 4.04 -8.19 -1.68
C THR A 73 4.52 -9.53 -2.22
N PHE A 74 4.53 -9.68 -3.55
CA PHE A 74 5.11 -10.85 -4.21
C PHE A 74 6.57 -11.12 -3.80
N LYS A 75 7.35 -10.06 -3.61
CA LYS A 75 8.75 -10.19 -3.18
C LYS A 75 8.86 -10.74 -1.76
N GLN A 76 7.98 -10.31 -0.85
CA GLN A 76 7.95 -10.79 0.53
C GLN A 76 7.57 -12.26 0.60
N LEU A 77 6.51 -12.69 -0.09
CA LEU A 77 6.11 -14.11 -0.10
C LEU A 77 7.18 -14.99 -0.77
N SER A 78 7.83 -14.51 -1.83
CA SER A 78 8.92 -15.26 -2.49
C SER A 78 10.11 -15.46 -1.56
N GLY A 79 10.44 -14.44 -0.75
CA GLY A 79 11.49 -14.53 0.26
C GLY A 79 11.20 -15.54 1.38
N LEU A 80 9.93 -15.91 1.59
CA LEU A 80 9.50 -16.94 2.53
C LEU A 80 9.29 -18.31 1.87
N ASN A 81 9.66 -18.48 0.59
CA ASN A 81 9.35 -19.67 -0.22
C ASN A 81 7.85 -20.02 -0.28
N ALA A 82 6.98 -19.03 -0.02
CA ALA A 82 5.54 -19.17 -0.07
C ALA A 82 5.01 -18.99 -1.51
N LYS A 83 3.82 -19.52 -1.80
CA LYS A 83 3.23 -19.50 -3.16
C LYS A 83 1.86 -18.86 -3.15
N ILE A 84 1.55 -18.09 -4.19
CA ILE A 84 0.20 -17.55 -4.39
C ILE A 84 -0.68 -18.67 -4.96
N ARG A 85 -1.88 -18.86 -4.39
CA ARG A 85 -2.89 -19.78 -4.93
C ARG A 85 -3.25 -19.41 -6.36
N LYS A 86 -3.28 -20.40 -7.26
CA LYS A 86 -3.62 -20.18 -8.67
C LYS A 86 -5.01 -19.53 -8.78
N GLY A 87 -5.10 -18.47 -9.58
CA GLY A 87 -6.34 -17.70 -9.78
C GLY A 87 -6.53 -16.52 -8.81
N SER A 88 -5.63 -16.33 -7.83
CA SER A 88 -5.69 -15.19 -6.91
C SER A 88 -5.48 -13.86 -7.63
N LYS A 89 -6.24 -12.84 -7.21
CA LYS A 89 -6.12 -11.46 -7.70
C LYS A 89 -5.39 -10.60 -6.68
N ALA A 90 -4.44 -9.79 -7.14
CA ALA A 90 -3.76 -8.82 -6.29
C ALA A 90 -4.64 -7.61 -6.00
N ALA A 91 -4.53 -7.09 -4.78
CA ALA A 91 -4.99 -5.76 -4.42
C ALA A 91 -3.92 -4.71 -4.78
N PHE A 92 -4.37 -3.52 -5.16
CA PHE A 92 -3.48 -2.41 -5.51
C PHE A 92 -3.34 -1.44 -4.34
N VAL A 93 -2.10 -1.04 -4.04
CA VAL A 93 -1.77 -0.04 -3.02
C VAL A 93 -0.80 0.99 -3.57
N VAL A 94 -0.79 2.17 -2.96
CA VAL A 94 0.14 3.25 -3.30
C VAL A 94 1.13 3.52 -2.20
N PHE A 95 2.35 3.82 -2.61
CA PHE A 95 3.40 4.34 -1.76
C PHE A 95 3.74 5.74 -2.23
N LYS A 96 3.72 6.69 -1.30
CA LYS A 96 4.14 8.07 -1.53
C LYS A 96 5.41 8.32 -0.73
N SER A 97 6.41 8.94 -1.36
CA SER A 97 7.62 9.37 -0.69
C SER A 97 8.24 10.56 -1.43
N VAL A 98 9.34 11.09 -0.91
CA VAL A 98 10.05 12.25 -1.43
C VAL A 98 11.45 11.81 -1.85
N LEU A 99 11.85 12.17 -3.06
CA LEU A 99 13.24 12.13 -3.47
C LEU A 99 13.92 13.44 -3.09
N TYR A 100 15.15 13.33 -2.60
CA TYR A 100 15.98 14.48 -2.27
C TYR A 100 17.13 14.57 -3.26
N PHE A 101 17.30 15.75 -3.85
CA PHE A 101 18.38 16.07 -4.76
C PHE A 101 19.18 17.24 -4.19
N ASP A 102 20.50 17.20 -4.35
CA ASP A 102 21.34 18.37 -4.10
C ASP A 102 20.99 19.46 -5.11
N ALA A 103 20.67 20.66 -4.65
CA ALA A 103 20.11 21.70 -5.52
C ALA A 103 21.12 22.23 -6.55
N LYS A 104 22.42 22.17 -6.26
CA LYS A 104 23.49 22.68 -7.14
C LYS A 104 23.90 21.67 -8.19
N THR A 105 24.06 20.42 -7.79
CA THR A 105 24.57 19.33 -8.65
C THR A 105 23.46 18.47 -9.26
N ASN A 106 22.21 18.63 -8.77
CA ASN A 106 21.05 17.82 -9.13
C ASN A 106 21.28 16.30 -8.92
N LYS A 107 22.23 15.92 -8.05
CA LYS A 107 22.53 14.53 -7.70
C LYS A 107 21.48 14.01 -6.72
N ASN A 108 20.97 12.79 -6.96
CA ASN A 108 20.06 12.13 -6.04
C ASN A 108 20.80 11.73 -4.75
N ILE A 109 20.42 12.35 -3.63
CA ILE A 109 20.98 12.13 -2.28
C ILE A 109 19.92 11.60 -1.31
N THR A 110 18.83 11.01 -1.84
CA THR A 110 17.69 10.52 -1.05
C THR A 110 18.13 9.61 0.10
N LYS A 111 19.00 8.61 -0.17
CA LYS A 111 19.47 7.66 0.86
C LYS A 111 20.22 8.34 2.01
N PHE A 112 21.00 9.37 1.70
CA PHE A 112 21.75 10.13 2.70
C PHE A 112 20.79 10.92 3.59
N VAL A 113 19.84 11.64 2.98
CA VAL A 113 18.82 12.39 3.72
C VAL A 113 17.91 11.48 4.56
N GLU A 114 17.49 10.33 4.03
CA GLU A 114 16.71 9.32 4.77
C GLU A 114 17.48 8.78 5.98
N HIS A 115 18.80 8.60 5.88
CA HIS A 115 19.64 8.19 7.01
C HIS A 115 19.67 9.27 8.11
N LEU A 116 19.89 10.54 7.74
CA LEU A 116 19.87 11.66 8.69
C LEU A 116 18.53 11.74 9.42
N ILE A 117 17.42 11.70 8.68
CA ILE A 117 16.06 11.73 9.25
C ILE A 117 15.85 10.56 10.22
N LYS A 118 16.27 9.34 9.84
CA LYS A 118 16.10 8.15 10.69
C LYS A 118 16.85 8.25 12.01
N ASN A 119 18.00 8.95 12.03
CA ASN A 119 18.81 9.15 13.22
C ASN A 119 18.49 10.45 13.97
N ASN A 120 17.44 11.19 13.57
CA ASN A 120 17.11 12.52 14.11
C ASN A 120 18.26 13.55 13.97
N GLU A 121 19.07 13.43 12.92
CA GLU A 121 20.14 14.38 12.61
C GLU A 121 19.60 15.58 11.81
N SER A 122 20.20 16.76 12.00
CA SER A 122 19.76 17.99 11.33
C SER A 122 20.04 17.93 9.82
N LEU A 123 19.11 18.50 9.04
CA LEU A 123 19.27 18.73 7.61
C LEU A 123 19.75 20.16 7.29
N GLU A 124 20.02 20.97 8.32
CA GLU A 124 20.49 22.35 8.15
C GLU A 124 21.82 22.40 7.41
N GLY A 125 21.99 23.41 6.57
CA GLY A 125 23.17 23.56 5.70
C GLY A 125 23.14 22.72 4.43
N LEU A 126 22.17 21.81 4.27
CA LEU A 126 21.94 21.10 3.00
C LEU A 126 21.03 21.91 2.08
N ASP A 127 21.51 22.19 0.87
CA ASP A 127 20.72 22.83 -0.18
C ASP A 127 19.94 21.74 -0.96
N LEU A 128 18.68 21.52 -0.59
CA LEU A 128 17.88 20.38 -1.03
C LEU A 128 16.72 20.77 -1.95
N LYS A 129 16.69 20.15 -3.13
CA LYS A 129 15.49 20.08 -3.97
C LYS A 129 14.69 18.82 -3.63
N LYS A 130 13.43 19.00 -3.24
CA LYS A 130 12.50 17.90 -2.91
C LYS A 130 11.58 17.62 -4.09
N VAL A 131 11.47 16.35 -4.48
CA VAL A 131 10.54 15.90 -5.54
C VAL A 131 9.69 14.77 -5.00
N GLY A 132 8.40 15.04 -4.80
CA GLY A 132 7.43 14.02 -4.41
C GLY A 132 7.22 13.00 -5.53
N TYR A 133 7.10 11.73 -5.17
CA TYR A 133 6.78 10.67 -6.11
C TYR A 133 5.78 9.69 -5.52
N MET A 134 5.09 8.98 -6.41
CA MET A 134 4.14 7.94 -6.07
C MET A 134 4.48 6.67 -6.84
N LYS A 135 4.37 5.51 -6.19
CA LYS A 135 4.53 4.19 -6.79
C LYS A 135 3.32 3.34 -6.47
N GLY A 136 2.86 2.59 -7.47
CA GLY A 136 1.86 1.55 -7.29
C GLY A 136 2.51 0.21 -6.99
N TYR A 137 1.93 -0.55 -6.07
CA TYR A 137 2.34 -1.91 -5.73
C TYR A 137 1.13 -2.83 -5.74
N ASN A 138 1.40 -4.09 -6.10
CA ASN A 138 0.43 -5.18 -5.98
C ASN A 138 0.75 -5.97 -4.71
N VAL A 139 -0.27 -6.17 -3.89
CA VAL A 139 -0.21 -6.97 -2.66
C VAL A 139 -1.26 -8.07 -2.71
N PHE A 140 -0.98 -9.17 -2.03
CA PHE A 140 -1.86 -10.32 -1.92
C PHE A 140 -2.26 -10.47 -0.46
N ASN A 141 -3.51 -10.81 -0.23
CA ASN A 141 -3.98 -11.13 1.11
C ASN A 141 -3.34 -12.44 1.57
N ILE A 142 -3.04 -12.60 2.86
CA ILE A 142 -2.46 -13.85 3.37
C ILE A 142 -3.37 -15.06 3.13
N SER A 143 -4.70 -14.89 3.06
CA SER A 143 -5.65 -15.94 2.69
C SER A 143 -5.43 -16.50 1.29
N GLN A 144 -4.71 -15.77 0.42
CA GLN A 144 -4.39 -16.16 -0.95
C GLN A 144 -3.04 -16.88 -1.08
N ILE A 145 -2.33 -17.10 0.04
CA ILE A 145 -0.96 -17.61 0.05
C ILE A 145 -0.95 -19.01 0.69
N GLU A 146 -0.16 -19.90 0.11
CA GLU A 146 0.13 -21.25 0.59
C GLU A 146 1.59 -21.35 1.04
N ASN A 147 1.87 -22.25 1.97
CA ASN A 147 3.20 -22.49 2.55
C ASN A 147 3.79 -21.24 3.24
N LEU A 148 2.94 -20.47 3.95
CA LEU A 148 3.46 -19.50 4.92
C LEU A 148 4.03 -20.27 6.12
N PRO A 149 5.18 -19.85 6.67
CA PRO A 149 5.67 -20.40 7.94
C PRO A 149 4.64 -20.19 9.05
N ASP A 150 4.48 -21.19 9.92
CA ASP A 150 3.75 -21.01 11.17
C ASP A 150 4.45 -19.96 12.04
N GLU A 151 3.69 -19.20 12.84
CA GLU A 151 4.22 -18.16 13.74
C GLU A 151 5.13 -18.72 14.84
#